data_AF-A0A259LC64-F1
#
_entry.id   AF-A0A259LC64-F1
#
_cell.length_a   1.000
_cell.length_b   1.000
_cell.length_c   1.000
_cell.angle_alpha   90.00
_cell.angle_beta   90.00
_cell.angle_gamma   90.00
#
_symmetry.space_group_name_H-M   'P 1'
#
loop_
_entity.id
_entity.type
_entity.pdbx_description
1 polymer ?
#
loop_
_entity_poly.entity_id
_entity_poly.type
_entity_poly.pdbx_seq_one_letter_code
_entity_poly.pdbx_strand_id
1 'polypeptide(L)'
;MANPTSPAASPATSPAEKVYNIAHWSDGYLSVNPQGEAEICPDRGRSHARINLPELTRGLTDKGVALPVLVRFTDILHDRVNKLCNAFNKVTLEQGYQGQY
;
A
#
# COMPACT_ATOMS: atom_id res chain seq x y z
N MET A 1 -19.19 -22.03 -25.80
CA MET A 1 -17.87 -21.86 -25.14
C MET A 1 -17.91 -20.55 -24.38
N ALA A 2 -18.33 -20.58 -23.11
CA ALA A 2 -18.50 -19.39 -22.27
C ALA A 2 -17.25 -19.19 -21.41
N ASN A 3 -16.67 -18.00 -21.49
CA ASN A 3 -15.54 -17.56 -20.68
C ASN A 3 -16.10 -16.94 -19.39
N PRO A 4 -15.75 -17.42 -18.17
CA PRO A 4 -16.17 -16.73 -16.96
C PRO A 4 -15.18 -15.59 -16.66
N THR A 5 -15.55 -14.37 -17.03
CA THR A 5 -14.93 -13.17 -16.46
C THR A 5 -15.30 -13.09 -14.98
N SER A 6 -14.38 -13.50 -14.10
CA SER A 6 -14.46 -13.16 -12.68
C SER A 6 -14.24 -11.66 -12.51
N PRO A 7 -15.16 -10.90 -11.89
CA PRO A 7 -14.78 -9.65 -11.27
C PRO A 7 -14.01 -10.00 -10.00
N ALA A 8 -12.72 -9.66 -9.96
CA ALA A 8 -11.93 -9.71 -8.74
C ALA A 8 -12.65 -8.88 -7.67
N ALA A 9 -13.14 -9.54 -6.62
CA ALA A 9 -13.84 -8.92 -5.52
C ALA A 9 -12.96 -7.81 -4.92
N SER A 10 -13.42 -6.57 -4.98
CA SER A 10 -12.90 -5.51 -4.11
C SER A 10 -13.20 -5.96 -2.67
N PRO A 11 -12.20 -6.02 -1.77
CA PRO A 11 -12.46 -6.42 -0.40
C PRO A 11 -13.46 -5.44 0.21
N ALA A 12 -14.46 -5.96 0.92
CA ALA A 12 -15.46 -5.18 1.62
C ALA A 12 -14.75 -4.17 2.54
N THR A 13 -14.68 -2.92 2.11
CA THR A 13 -13.98 -1.84 2.81
C THR A 13 -14.58 -1.67 4.20
N SER A 14 -13.73 -1.76 5.22
CA SER A 14 -14.19 -1.64 6.61
C SER A 14 -14.81 -0.25 6.86
N PRO A 15 -15.74 -0.10 7.82
CA PRO A 15 -16.28 1.21 8.16
C PRO A 15 -15.18 2.24 8.50
N ALA A 16 -14.10 1.80 9.16
CA ALA A 16 -12.95 2.64 9.49
C ALA A 16 -12.21 3.12 8.24
N GLU A 17 -11.98 2.24 7.26
CA GLU A 17 -11.36 2.61 5.98
C GLU A 17 -12.19 3.65 5.22
N LYS A 18 -13.52 3.59 5.32
CA LYS A 18 -14.42 4.59 4.72
C LYS A 18 -14.39 5.92 5.46
N VAL A 19 -14.49 5.91 6.78
CA VAL A 19 -14.50 7.14 7.60
C VAL A 19 -13.18 7.90 7.49
N TYR A 20 -12.05 7.18 7.53
CA TYR A 20 -10.71 7.78 7.40
C TYR A 20 -10.23 7.89 5.96
N ASN A 21 -11.08 7.54 5.00
CA ASN A 21 -10.81 7.54 3.56
C ASN A 21 -9.46 6.90 3.19
N ILE A 22 -9.07 5.84 3.92
CA ILE A 22 -7.76 5.20 3.85
C ILE A 22 -7.45 4.77 2.43
N ALA A 23 -8.43 4.21 1.72
CA ALA A 23 -8.27 3.75 0.35
C ALA A 23 -7.79 4.85 -0.63
N HIS A 24 -8.10 6.12 -0.40
CA HIS A 24 -7.77 7.20 -1.33
C HIS A 24 -6.36 7.77 -1.11
N TRP A 25 -5.93 7.93 0.14
CA TRP A 25 -4.61 8.50 0.42
C TRP A 25 -3.53 7.42 0.61
N SER A 26 -3.91 6.22 1.04
CA SER A 26 -2.95 5.12 1.25
C SER A 26 -2.53 4.44 -0.04
N ASP A 27 -3.28 4.61 -1.14
CA ASP A 27 -2.97 4.00 -2.44
C ASP A 27 -2.69 2.48 -2.34
N GLY A 28 -3.37 1.80 -1.40
CA GLY A 28 -3.24 0.37 -1.13
C GLY A 28 -2.15 -0.04 -0.15
N TYR A 29 -1.36 0.89 0.40
CA TYR A 29 -0.33 0.56 1.39
C TYR A 29 -0.83 0.37 2.81
N LEU A 30 -2.00 0.90 3.14
CA LEU A 30 -2.64 0.76 4.45
C LEU A 30 -4.01 0.14 4.26
N SER A 31 -4.32 -0.85 5.09
CA SER A 31 -5.63 -1.49 5.19
C SER A 31 -5.97 -1.72 6.66
N VAL A 32 -7.23 -2.01 6.96
CA VAL A 32 -7.71 -2.35 8.30
C VAL A 32 -8.19 -3.80 8.29
N ASN A 33 -7.67 -4.61 9.22
CA ASN A 33 -8.05 -6.02 9.32
C ASN A 33 -9.47 -6.19 9.91
N PRO A 34 -10.05 -7.41 9.87
CA PRO A 34 -11.38 -7.67 10.44
C PRO A 34 -11.53 -7.34 11.93
N GLN A 35 -10.42 -7.28 12.66
CA GLN A 35 -10.34 -6.92 14.08
C GLN A 35 -10.33 -5.39 14.31
N GLY A 36 -10.27 -4.59 13.24
CA GLY A 36 -10.22 -3.12 13.32
C GLY A 36 -8.82 -2.55 13.52
N GLU A 37 -7.78 -3.35 13.34
CA GLU A 37 -6.38 -2.94 13.50
C GLU A 37 -5.78 -2.51 12.16
N ALA A 38 -4.87 -1.52 12.23
CA ALA A 38 -4.21 -0.96 11.06
C ALA A 38 -3.05 -1.87 10.60
N GLU A 39 -3.08 -2.26 9.33
CA GLU A 39 -2.09 -3.11 8.67
C GLU A 39 -1.41 -2.41 7.50
N ILE A 40 -0.07 -2.48 7.45
CA ILE A 40 0.73 -1.97 6.34
C ILE A 40 1.04 -3.08 5.35
N CYS A 41 0.77 -2.82 4.08
CA CYS A 41 1.03 -3.68 2.93
C CYS A 41 2.02 -2.98 1.98
N PRO A 42 3.35 -3.17 2.14
CA PRO A 42 4.36 -2.43 1.36
C PRO A 42 4.19 -2.64 -0.16
N ASP A 43 3.76 -3.82 -0.60
CA ASP A 43 3.55 -4.14 -2.02
C ASP A 43 2.09 -3.99 -2.49
N ARG A 44 1.29 -3.18 -1.79
CA ARG A 44 -0.14 -2.93 -2.10
C ARG A 44 -0.97 -4.21 -2.29
N GLY A 45 -0.68 -5.24 -1.49
CA GLY A 45 -1.38 -6.52 -1.54
C GLY A 45 -0.93 -7.49 -2.64
N ARG A 46 0.14 -7.19 -3.40
CA ARG A 46 0.76 -8.19 -4.30
C ARG A 46 1.43 -9.32 -3.52
N SER A 47 1.96 -9.00 -2.35
CA SER A 47 2.56 -9.95 -1.42
C SER A 47 1.58 -10.30 -0.29
N HIS A 48 1.78 -11.47 0.32
CA HIS A 48 1.13 -11.81 1.59
C HIS A 48 1.78 -11.09 2.80
N ALA A 49 2.83 -10.28 2.58
CA ALA A 49 3.45 -9.49 3.65
C ALA A 49 2.47 -8.40 4.12
N ARG A 50 1.96 -8.57 5.35
CA ARG A 50 1.12 -7.61 6.07
C ARG A 50 1.75 -7.37 7.42
N ILE A 51 1.88 -6.09 7.79
CA ILE A 51 2.51 -5.69 9.05
C ILE A 51 1.44 -5.03 9.91
N ASN A 52 1.04 -5.70 10.99
CA ASN A 52 0.10 -5.16 11.97
C ASN A 52 0.82 -4.12 12.85
N LEU A 53 0.38 -2.85 12.78
CA LEU A 53 1.01 -1.73 13.49
C LEU A 53 0.93 -1.87 15.02
N PRO A 54 -0.22 -2.23 15.62
CA PRO A 54 -0.31 -2.59 17.03
C PRO A 54 0.68 -3.68 17.47
N GLU A 55 0.77 -4.79 16.75
CA GLU A 55 1.72 -5.87 17.09
C GLU A 55 3.18 -5.42 16.95
N LEU A 56 3.49 -4.67 15.89
CA LEU A 56 4.82 -4.09 15.70
C LEU A 56 5.21 -3.20 16.87
N THR A 57 4.28 -2.35 17.34
CA THR A 57 4.52 -1.43 18.46
C THR A 57 4.76 -2.19 19.77
N ARG A 58 3.99 -3.27 20.02
CA ARG A 58 4.21 -4.17 21.16
C ARG A 58 5.60 -4.82 21.08
N GLY A 59 5.96 -5.40 19.93
CA GLY A 59 7.25 -6.04 19.73
C GLY A 59 8.45 -5.07 19.82
N LEU A 60 8.27 -3.79 19.47
CA LEU A 60 9.29 -2.76 19.70
C LEU A 60 9.44 -2.43 21.19
N THR A 61 8.33 -2.34 21.91
CA THR A 61 8.32 -2.09 23.36
C THR A 61 8.98 -3.25 24.11
N ASP A 62 8.69 -4.50 23.74
CA ASP A 62 9.30 -5.70 24.32
C ASP A 62 10.81 -5.76 24.08
N LYS A 63 11.28 -5.18 22.97
CA LYS A 63 12.71 -5.02 22.66
C LYS A 63 13.37 -3.84 23.38
N GLY A 64 12.65 -3.17 24.30
CA GLY A 64 13.15 -2.03 25.05
C GLY A 64 13.19 -0.72 24.27
N VAL A 65 12.54 -0.64 23.11
CA VAL A 65 12.44 0.61 22.35
C VAL A 65 11.32 1.47 22.94
N ALA A 66 11.70 2.62 23.50
CA ALA A 66 10.74 3.58 24.02
C ALA A 66 10.00 4.31 22.89
N LEU A 67 8.69 4.49 23.05
CA LEU A 67 7.85 5.28 22.14
C LEU A 67 8.01 6.78 22.45
N PRO A 68 7.91 7.69 21.47
CA PRO A 68 7.46 7.49 20.09
C PRO A 68 8.55 6.96 19.15
N VAL A 69 8.16 6.02 18.27
CA VAL A 69 9.02 5.47 17.22
C VAL A 69 8.53 5.91 15.85
N LEU A 70 9.47 6.31 14.98
CA LEU A 70 9.20 6.59 13.58
C LEU A 70 9.57 5.37 12.74
N VAL A 71 8.59 4.56 12.37
CA VAL A 71 8.78 3.42 11.49
C VAL A 71 8.82 3.90 10.04
N ARG A 72 9.89 3.58 9.31
CA ARG A 72 10.05 3.89 7.89
C ARG A 72 9.93 2.62 7.07
N PHE A 73 9.02 2.63 6.09
CA PHE A 73 8.85 1.55 5.12
C PHE A 73 9.53 1.95 3.81
N THR A 74 10.78 1.51 3.60
CA THR A 74 11.57 1.88 2.41
C THR A 74 10.98 1.37 1.11
N ASP A 75 10.29 0.23 1.14
CA ASP A 75 9.68 -0.37 -0.06
C ASP A 75 8.55 0.50 -0.62
N ILE A 76 7.78 1.16 0.26
CA ILE A 76 6.74 2.13 -0.14
C ILE A 76 7.39 3.31 -0.89
N LEU A 77 8.54 3.79 -0.42
CA LEU A 77 9.25 4.89 -1.08
C LEU A 77 9.74 4.48 -2.48
N HIS A 78 10.33 3.29 -2.61
CA HIS A 78 10.78 2.78 -3.90
C HIS A 78 9.62 2.59 -4.88
N ASP A 79 8.50 2.00 -4.44
CA ASP A 79 7.33 1.81 -5.31
C ASP A 79 6.72 3.16 -5.75
N ARG A 80 6.66 4.16 -4.86
CA ARG A 80 6.22 5.52 -5.22
C ARG A 80 7.10 6.17 -6.28
N VAL A 81 8.43 6.09 -6.13
CA VAL A 81 9.38 6.62 -7.12
C VAL A 81 9.21 5.91 -8.46
N ASN A 82 9.15 4.57 -8.45
CA ASN A 82 8.93 3.77 -9.66
C ASN A 82 7.61 4.11 -10.34
N LYS A 83 6.52 4.29 -9.59
CA LYS A 83 5.21 4.69 -10.13
C LYS A 83 5.28 6.06 -10.81
N LEU A 84 5.98 7.02 -10.21
CA LEU A 84 6.18 8.34 -10.79
C LEU A 84 6.98 8.26 -12.09
N CYS A 85 8.15 7.61 -12.07
CA CYS A 85 8.98 7.40 -13.26
C CYS A 85 8.21 6.68 -14.38
N ASN A 86 7.44 5.65 -14.04
CA ASN A 86 6.64 4.91 -15.02
C ASN A 86 5.50 5.76 -15.61
N ALA A 87 4.89 6.65 -14.83
CA ALA A 87 3.86 7.55 -15.35
C ALA A 87 4.46 8.53 -16.38
N PHE A 88 5.63 9.09 -16.09
CA PHE A 88 6.36 9.93 -17.05
C PHE A 88 6.78 9.15 -18.28
N ASN A 89 7.40 7.98 -18.13
CA ASN A 89 7.82 7.13 -19.25
C ASN A 89 6.64 6.75 -20.17
N LYS A 90 5.48 6.43 -19.58
CA LYS A 90 4.26 6.11 -20.34
C LYS A 90 3.81 7.30 -21.18
N VAL A 91 3.74 8.49 -20.61
CA VAL A 91 3.33 9.71 -21.32
C VAL A 91 4.34 10.09 -22.40
N THR A 92 5.65 9.98 -22.12
CA THR A 92 6.72 10.19 -23.12
C THR A 92 6.55 9.28 -24.32
N LEU A 93 6.23 8.00 -24.09
CA LEU A 93 6.03 7.01 -25.15
C LEU A 93 4.75 7.25 -25.95
N GLU A 94 3.64 7.59 -25.28
CA GLU A 94 2.34 7.88 -25.90
C GLU A 94 2.34 9.18 -26.71
N GLN A 95 3.19 10.16 -26.35
CA GLN A 95 3.33 11.44 -27.06
C GLN A 95 4.46 11.44 -28.11
N GLY A 96 5.14 10.31 -28.32
CA GLY A 96 6.23 10.20 -29.29
C GLY A 96 7.42 11.12 -29.00
N TYR A 97 7.65 11.45 -27.72
CA TYR A 97 8.66 12.40 -27.31
C TYR A 97 10.06 11.74 -27.36
N GLN A 98 10.90 12.14 -28.31
CA GLN A 98 12.26 11.60 -28.52
C GLN A 98 13.34 12.24 -27.62
N GLY A 99 12.94 12.94 -26.55
CA GLY A 99 13.88 13.45 -25.55
C GLY A 99 14.25 12.36 -24.55
N GLN A 100 15.51 11.96 -24.52
CA GLN A 100 16.07 11.07 -23.49
C GLN A 100 16.28 11.82 -22.16
N TYR A 101 16.00 11.13 -21.06
CA TYR A 101 16.39 11.51 -19.69
C TYR A 101 17.30 10.42 -19.12
#